data_AF-A0A843K1U7-F1
#
_entry.id   AF-A0A843K1U7-F1
#
_cell.length_a   1.000
_cell.length_b   1.000
_cell.length_c   1.000
_cell.angle_alpha   90.00
_cell.angle_beta   90.00
_cell.angle_gamma   90.00
#
_symmetry.space_group_name_H-M   'P 1'
#
loop_
_entity.id
_entity.type
_entity.pdbx_description
1 polymer ?
#
loop_
_entity_poly.entity_id
_entity_poly.type
_entity_poly.pdbx_seq_one_letter_code
_entity_poly.pdbx_strand_id
1 'polypeptide(L)'
;FSILPGVSRSGTTLTVLLMRNLKQDDSLAISFMISVPAVMGALILDHSLGQMSLASAFLALLASFGAGYLTMDLLIAYAKKVNFSGFCITMGLLTLFLAYIFKAAG
;
A
#
# COMPACT_ATOMS: atom_id res chain seq x y z
N PHE A 1 12.13 -5.07 -1.26
CA PHE A 1 11.39 -5.48 -2.47
C PHE A 1 10.42 -4.42 -3.00
N SER A 2 9.94 -3.48 -2.18
CA SER A 2 8.95 -2.46 -2.60
C SER A 2 9.48 -1.38 -3.56
N ILE A 3 10.75 -1.44 -3.95
CA ILE A 3 11.34 -0.56 -4.98
C ILE A 3 10.93 -1.01 -6.39
N LEU A 4 10.55 -2.27 -6.57
CA LEU A 4 10.05 -2.77 -7.85
C LEU A 4 8.64 -2.22 -8.12
N PRO A 5 8.41 -1.54 -9.26
CA PRO A 5 7.09 -1.00 -9.59
C PRO A 5 6.07 -2.12 -9.70
N GLY A 6 4.86 -1.87 -9.19
CA GLY A 6 3.79 -2.87 -9.09
C GLY A 6 3.86 -3.77 -7.86
N VAL A 7 4.97 -3.80 -7.12
CA VAL A 7 5.05 -4.51 -5.84
C VAL A 7 4.51 -3.62 -4.71
N SER A 8 3.40 -4.03 -4.10
CA SER A 8 2.81 -3.28 -3.00
C SER A 8 3.71 -3.24 -1.76
N ARG A 9 4.14 -2.03 -1.38
CA ARG A 9 4.93 -1.80 -0.17
C ARG A 9 4.24 -2.32 1.09
N SER A 10 2.96 -1.95 1.30
CA SER A 10 2.22 -2.37 2.49
C SER A 10 2.11 -3.90 2.56
N GLY A 11 1.89 -4.57 1.43
CA GLY A 11 1.90 -6.02 1.34
C GLY A 11 3.25 -6.61 1.76
N THR A 12 4.36 -6.12 1.21
CA THR A 12 5.69 -6.64 1.55
C THR A 12 6.05 -6.47 3.02
N THR A 13 5.79 -5.30 3.62
CA THR A 13 6.08 -5.05 5.03
C THR A 13 5.21 -5.92 5.93
N LEU A 14 3.93 -6.03 5.61
CA LEU A 14 2.97 -6.85 6.35
C LEU A 14 3.35 -8.33 6.32
N THR A 15 3.71 -8.87 5.16
CA THR A 15 4.17 -10.26 5.03
C THR A 15 5.41 -10.51 5.88
N VAL A 16 6.39 -9.59 5.90
CA VAL A 16 7.58 -9.72 6.74
C VAL A 16 7.24 -9.73 8.22
N LEU A 17 6.32 -8.88 8.68
CA LEU A 17 5.88 -8.84 10.08
C LEU A 17 5.10 -10.10 10.49
N LEU A 18 4.23 -10.60 9.61
CA LEU A 18 3.51 -11.87 9.83
C LEU A 18 4.48 -13.06 9.87
N MET A 19 5.50 -13.10 9.01
CA MET A 19 6.57 -14.12 9.07
C MET A 19 7.37 -14.06 10.37
N ARG A 20 7.39 -12.91 11.04
CA ARG A 20 7.96 -12.73 12.38
C ARG A 20 6.98 -13.10 13.51
N ASN A 21 5.84 -13.70 13.20
CA ASN A 21 4.78 -14.10 14.13
C ASN A 21 4.12 -12.92 14.87
N LEU A 22 4.13 -11.71 14.29
CA LEU A 22 3.30 -10.62 14.82
C LEU A 22 1.83 -10.87 14.50
N LYS A 23 0.93 -10.35 15.36
CA LYS A 23 -0.50 -10.39 15.10
C LYS A 23 -0.86 -9.55 13.88
N GLN A 24 -1.94 -9.91 13.21
CA GLN A 24 -2.31 -9.32 11.92
C GLN A 24 -2.69 -7.84 12.04
N ASP A 25 -3.40 -7.47 13.09
CA ASP A 25 -3.76 -6.09 13.43
C ASP A 25 -2.53 -5.24 13.76
N ASP A 26 -1.63 -5.77 14.59
CA ASP A 26 -0.36 -5.10 14.90
C ASP A 26 0.50 -4.91 13.65
N SER A 27 0.60 -5.95 12.82
CA SER A 27 1.41 -5.93 11.60
C SER A 27 0.88 -4.90 10.59
N LEU A 28 -0.45 -4.74 10.48
CA LEU A 28 -1.08 -3.72 9.66
C LEU A 28 -0.77 -2.32 10.19
N ALA A 29 -0.97 -2.07 11.48
CA ALA A 29 -0.71 -0.78 12.11
C ALA A 29 0.76 -0.36 11.95
N ILE A 30 1.69 -1.28 12.24
CA ILE A 30 3.14 -1.04 12.09
C ILE A 30 3.51 -0.78 10.63
N SER A 31 2.96 -1.55 9.68
CA SER A 31 3.21 -1.33 8.24
C SER A 31 2.79 0.07 7.79
N PHE A 32 1.70 0.61 8.34
CA PHE A 32 1.26 1.98 8.06
C PHE A 32 2.11 3.04 8.76
N MET A 33 2.56 2.80 9.99
CA MET A 33 3.49 3.73 10.65
C MET A 33 4.82 3.84 9.90
N ILE A 34 5.38 2.72 9.43
CA ILE A 34 6.59 2.70 8.58
C ILE A 34 6.36 3.45 7.27
N SER A 35 5.11 3.54 6.83
CA SER A 35 4.75 4.16 5.57
C SER A 35 5.00 5.67 5.53
N VAL A 36 4.84 6.34 6.68
CA VAL A 36 4.98 7.79 6.84
C VAL A 36 6.42 8.27 6.60
N PRO A 37 7.45 7.77 7.32
CA PRO A 37 8.83 8.18 7.07
C PRO A 37 9.32 7.77 5.68
N ALA A 38 8.84 6.65 5.14
CA ALA A 38 9.20 6.23 3.78
C ALA A 38 8.65 7.19 2.70
N VAL A 39 7.39 7.61 2.82
CA VAL A 39 6.78 8.59 1.88
C VAL A 39 7.41 9.96 2.05
N MET A 40 7.65 10.43 3.28
CA MET A 40 8.37 11.68 3.50
C MET A 40 9.75 11.67 2.85
N GLY A 41 10.52 10.59 3.03
CA GLY A 41 11.82 10.44 2.38
C GLY A 41 11.71 10.47 0.84
N ALA A 42 10.71 9.79 0.28
CA ALA A 42 10.45 9.81 -1.16
C ALA A 42 10.12 11.22 -1.66
N LEU A 43 9.29 11.98 -0.94
CA LEU A 43 8.94 13.36 -1.30
C LEU A 43 10.15 14.31 -1.25
N ILE A 44 11.07 14.12 -0.31
CA ILE A 44 12.30 14.92 -0.21
C ILE A 44 13.24 14.64 -1.40
N LEU A 45 13.31 13.37 -1.83
CA LEU A 45 14.14 12.95 -2.96
C LEU A 45 13.51 13.26 -4.31
N ASP A 46 12.19 13.39 -4.38
CA ASP A 46 11.45 13.65 -5.60
C ASP A 46 11.39 15.15 -5.93
N HIS A 47 12.23 15.58 -6.87
CA HIS A 47 12.27 16.96 -7.34
C HIS A 47 11.15 17.33 -8.32
N SER A 48 10.28 16.39 -8.71
CA SER A 48 9.19 16.65 -9.67
C SER A 48 8.04 17.50 -9.10
N LEU A 49 7.95 17.59 -7.77
CA LEU A 49 6.91 18.34 -7.06
C LEU A 49 6.94 19.86 -7.32
N GLY A 50 8.08 20.40 -7.77
CA GLY A 50 8.25 21.82 -8.07
C GLY A 50 7.38 22.34 -9.22
N GLN A 51 6.79 21.44 -10.03
CA GLN A 51 5.92 21.81 -11.15
C GLN A 51 4.43 21.89 -10.78
N MET A 52 4.04 21.47 -9.58
CA MET A 52 2.63 21.43 -9.17
C MET A 52 2.21 22.75 -8.48
N SER A 53 1.04 23.28 -8.83
CA SER A 53 0.49 24.46 -8.14
C SER A 53 0.22 24.17 -6.67
N LEU A 54 0.46 25.16 -5.80
CA LEU A 54 0.24 25.05 -4.35
C LEU A 54 -1.22 24.66 -4.03
N ALA A 55 -2.19 25.18 -4.78
CA ALA A 55 -3.60 24.86 -4.60
C ALA A 55 -3.92 23.38 -4.91
N SER A 56 -3.37 22.85 -6.01
CA SER A 56 -3.50 21.43 -6.34
C SER A 56 -2.79 20.52 -5.35
N ALA A 57 -1.62 20.92 -4.85
CA ALA A 57 -0.89 20.19 -3.82
C ALA A 57 -1.71 20.06 -2.54
N PHE A 58 -2.32 21.16 -2.11
CA PHE A 58 -3.13 21.21 -0.90
C PHE A 58 -4.42 20.38 -1.00
N LEU A 59 -5.09 20.44 -2.15
CA LEU A 59 -6.26 19.60 -2.45
C LEU A 59 -5.89 18.11 -2.48
N ALA A 60 -4.78 17.75 -3.15
CA ALA A 60 -4.32 16.37 -3.20
C ALA A 60 -3.93 15.84 -1.82
N LEU A 61 -3.30 16.68 -0.98
CA LEU A 61 -2.98 16.36 0.41
C LEU A 61 -4.25 16.08 1.21
N LEU A 62 -5.23 16.98 1.17
CA LEU A 62 -6.50 16.83 1.90
C LEU A 62 -7.29 15.60 1.44
N ALA A 63 -7.39 15.40 0.13
CA ALA A 63 -8.07 14.25 -0.45
C ALA A 63 -7.39 12.93 -0.04
N SER A 64 -6.06 12.87 -0.13
CA SER A 64 -5.28 11.69 0.25
C SER A 64 -5.34 11.43 1.75
N PHE A 65 -5.31 12.48 2.57
CA PHE A 65 -5.45 12.37 4.02
C PHE A 65 -6.83 11.85 4.41
N GLY A 66 -7.90 12.43 3.86
CA GLY A 66 -9.27 12.02 4.14
C GLY A 66 -9.55 10.59 3.66
N ALA A 67 -9.18 10.26 2.42
CA ALA A 67 -9.34 8.92 1.88
C ALA A 67 -8.50 7.90 2.65
N GLY A 68 -7.25 8.24 2.97
CA GLY A 68 -6.33 7.37 3.74
C GLY A 68 -6.86 7.10 5.14
N TYR A 69 -7.30 8.12 5.86
CA TYR A 69 -7.84 7.97 7.21
C TYR A 69 -9.13 7.12 7.22
N LEU A 70 -10.07 7.41 6.32
CA LEU A 70 -11.33 6.66 6.24
C LEU A 70 -11.12 5.18 5.86
N THR A 71 -10.22 4.93 4.91
CA THR A 71 -9.92 3.56 4.48
C THR A 71 -9.17 2.76 5.53
N MET A 72 -8.43 3.43 6.43
CA MET A 72 -7.64 2.75 7.46
C MET A 72 -8.48 2.02 8.50
N ASP A 73 -9.46 2.69 9.08
CA ASP A 73 -10.35 2.06 10.06
C ASP A 73 -11.12 0.90 9.43
N LEU A 74 -11.58 1.08 8.19
CA LEU A 74 -12.22 0.05 7.39
C LEU A 74 -11.29 -1.14 7.13
N LEU A 75 -10.04 -0.90 6.75
CA LEU A 75 -9.07 -1.94 6.44
C LEU A 75 -8.72 -2.76 7.67
N ILE A 76 -8.50 -2.12 8.82
CA ILE A 76 -8.22 -2.79 10.10
C ILE A 76 -9.44 -3.62 10.53
N ALA A 77 -10.65 -3.05 10.46
CA ALA A 77 -11.88 -3.77 10.80
C ALA A 77 -12.15 -4.95 9.87
N TYR A 78 -11.87 -4.79 8.58
CA TYR A 78 -12.01 -5.84 7.57
C TYR A 78 -10.98 -6.94 7.78
N ALA A 79 -9.71 -6.59 7.97
CA ALA A 79 -8.62 -7.54 8.18
C ALA A 79 -8.88 -8.48 9.36
N LYS A 80 -9.51 -8.00 10.44
CA LYS A 80 -9.90 -8.84 11.58
C LYS A 80 -10.95 -9.92 11.23
N LYS A 81 -11.72 -9.74 10.16
CA LYS A 81 -12.81 -10.64 9.75
C LYS A 81 -12.41 -11.63 8.65
N VAL A 82 -11.33 -11.37 7.91
CA VAL A 82 -10.97 -12.17 6.73
C VAL A 82 -9.70 -12.97 6.98
N ASN A 83 -9.67 -14.19 6.44
CA ASN A 83 -8.44 -14.94 6.34
C ASN A 83 -7.50 -14.25 5.35
N PHE A 84 -6.51 -13.53 5.89
CA PHE A 84 -5.58 -12.73 5.10
C PHE A 84 -4.78 -13.56 4.10
N SER A 85 -4.43 -14.80 4.46
CA SER A 85 -3.73 -15.72 3.55
C SER A 85 -4.58 -16.04 2.32
N GLY A 86 -5.89 -16.26 2.50
CA GLY A 86 -6.82 -16.48 1.39
C GLY A 86 -6.93 -15.25 0.48
N PHE A 87 -6.99 -14.05 1.06
CA PHE A 87 -6.98 -12.79 0.31
C PHE A 87 -5.68 -12.57 -0.49
N CYS A 88 -4.52 -12.85 0.11
CA CYS A 88 -3.23 -12.73 -0.57
C CYS A 88 -3.11 -13.70 -1.74
N ILE A 89 -3.54 -14.95 -1.56
CA ILE A 89 -3.47 -15.97 -2.61
C ILE A 89 -4.38 -15.59 -3.79
N THR A 90 -5.61 -15.15 -3.52
CA THR A 90 -6.53 -14.75 -4.60
C THR A 90 -6.02 -13.53 -5.38
N MET A 91 -5.53 -12.50 -4.71
CA MET A 91 -4.93 -11.33 -5.37
C MET A 91 -3.65 -11.68 -6.14
N GLY A 92 -2.81 -12.58 -5.60
CA GLY A 92 -1.63 -13.08 -6.28
C GLY A 92 -1.97 -13.81 -7.58
N LEU A 93 -2.94 -14.72 -7.54
CA LEU A 93 -3.43 -15.45 -8.72
C LEU A 93 -4.06 -14.52 -9.76
N LEU A 94 -4.89 -13.57 -9.31
CA LEU A 94 -5.48 -12.56 -10.19
C LEU A 94 -4.40 -11.77 -10.92
N THR A 95 -3.35 -11.35 -10.21
CA THR A 95 -2.22 -10.61 -10.79
C THR A 95 -1.49 -11.43 -11.86
N LEU A 96 -1.22 -12.70 -11.59
CA LEU A 96 -0.59 -13.60 -12.57
C LEU A 96 -1.48 -13.82 -13.80
N PHE A 97 -2.80 -13.95 -13.60
CA PHE A 97 -3.76 -14.12 -14.67
C PHE A 97 -3.85 -12.87 -15.57
N LEU A 98 -3.94 -11.67 -14.99
CA LEU A 98 -3.91 -10.42 -15.76
C LEU A 98 -2.59 -10.24 -16.50
N ALA A 99 -1.46 -10.54 -15.86
CA ALA A 99 -0.15 -10.47 -16.50
C ALA A 99 -0.04 -11.41 -17.71
N TYR A 100 -0.63 -12.61 -17.60
CA TYR A 100 -0.73 -13.55 -18.71
C TYR A 100 -1.56 -13.00 -19.87
N ILE A 101 -2.74 -12.44 -19.60
CA ILE A 101 -3.60 -11.83 -20.63
C ILE A 101 -2.88 -10.67 -21.32
N PHE A 102 -2.25 -9.78 -20.56
CA PHE A 102 -1.57 -8.60 -21.10
C PHE A 102 -0.41 -8.99 -22.03
N LYS A 103 0.31 -10.07 -21.67
CA LYS A 103 1.36 -10.64 -22.52
C LYS A 103 0.82 -11.39 -23.74
N ALA A 104 -0.39 -11.94 -23.67
CA ALA A 104 -1.03 -12.63 -24.80
C ALA A 104 -1.72 -11.67 -25.79
N ALA A 105 -2.02 -10.44 -25.35
CA ALA A 105 -2.71 -9.42 -26.14
C ALA A 105 -1.78 -8.40 -26.82
N GLY A 106 -0.48 -8.45 -26.55
CA GLY A 106 0.57 -7.62 -27.18
C GLY A 106 1.56 -8.46 -27.95
#